data_AF-A0A2K3DUP0-F1
#
_entry.id   AF-A0A2K3DUP0-F1
#
_cell.length_a   1.000
_cell.length_b   1.000
_cell.length_c   1.000
_cell.angle_alpha   90.00
_cell.angle_beta   90.00
_cell.angle_gamma   90.00
#
_symmetry.space_group_name_H-M   'P 1'
#
loop_
_entity.id
_entity.type
_entity.pdbx_description
1 polymer ?
#
loop_
_entity_poly.entity_id
_entity_poly.type
_entity_poly.pdbx_seq_one_letter_code
_entity_poly.pdbx_strand_id
1 'polypeptide(L)'
;MEHVAIEARPAPLEELCAAETPSRLLCAETVTPSASAPRKSLTLSLFVTWTTLGGKTRHNNLTLRRVAAVDELQGLAKDLMTRAFPDTTMPAHLTTSAACRTYYHYTPDQECLSLPSDVARTNLKLVVSYDGWEFVVYERLLRTDPAQPADAAETPLLVTMIEFESTAMVIGHLGIRVQLVSYPMISIRRDFLDDVDFRIRTDPDTFTGILS
;
A
#
# COMPACT_ATOMS: atom_id res chain seq x y z
N MET A 1 20.11 -42.99 -11.15
CA MET A 1 20.17 -41.61 -10.59
C MET A 1 19.94 -41.78 -9.10
N GLU A 2 21.03 -41.79 -8.35
CA GLU A 2 21.08 -42.23 -6.94
C GLU A 2 20.67 -41.11 -6.00
N HIS A 3 19.76 -41.40 -5.06
CA HIS A 3 19.36 -40.49 -4.00
C HIS A 3 20.30 -40.65 -2.81
N VAL A 4 21.06 -39.60 -2.49
CA VAL A 4 21.86 -39.48 -1.26
C VAL A 4 21.03 -38.70 -0.24
N ALA A 5 20.62 -39.36 0.83
CA ALA A 5 20.00 -38.74 2.00
C ALA A 5 21.12 -38.30 2.97
N ILE A 6 21.10 -37.02 3.36
CA ILE A 6 22.00 -36.47 4.39
C ILE A 6 21.18 -36.35 5.68
N GLU A 7 21.53 -37.19 6.65
CA GLU A 7 20.98 -37.25 7.99
C GLU A 7 21.71 -36.24 8.89
N ALA A 8 20.98 -35.25 9.40
CA ALA A 8 21.52 -34.24 10.32
C ALA A 8 21.28 -34.67 11.78
N ARG A 9 22.38 -34.85 12.53
CA ARG A 9 22.37 -35.11 13.98
C ARG A 9 22.04 -33.82 14.75
N PRO A 10 21.19 -33.86 15.81
CA PRO A 10 21.04 -32.75 16.74
C PRO A 10 22.18 -32.72 17.75
N ALA A 11 22.64 -31.51 18.06
CA ALA A 11 23.61 -31.20 19.12
C ALA A 11 22.96 -31.27 20.53
N PRO A 12 23.73 -31.54 21.59
CA PRO A 12 23.20 -31.68 22.94
C PRO A 12 22.92 -30.31 23.59
N LEU A 13 21.81 -30.26 24.33
CA LEU A 13 21.47 -29.20 25.27
C LEU A 13 22.29 -29.39 26.54
N GLU A 14 23.26 -28.50 26.80
CA GLU A 14 23.89 -28.38 28.11
C GLU A 14 23.15 -27.37 28.97
N GLU A 15 22.59 -27.93 30.05
CA GLU A 15 22.16 -27.32 31.30
C GLU A 15 23.29 -26.50 31.94
N LEU A 16 23.01 -25.26 32.34
CA LEU A 16 23.86 -24.57 33.30
C LEU A 16 23.05 -23.76 34.31
N CYS A 17 23.39 -24.04 35.55
CA CYS A 17 22.71 -23.74 36.80
C CYS A 17 22.64 -22.25 37.16
N ALA A 18 21.61 -22.00 37.96
CA ALA A 18 21.35 -20.86 38.83
C ALA A 18 22.57 -20.15 39.45
N ALA A 19 22.45 -18.82 39.52
CA ALA A 19 23.00 -18.02 40.61
C ALA A 19 21.95 -17.00 41.06
N GLU A 20 21.28 -17.30 42.18
CA GLU A 20 20.44 -16.36 42.90
C GLU A 20 21.31 -15.24 43.48
N THR A 21 20.95 -13.99 43.20
CA THR A 21 21.57 -12.80 43.80
C THR A 21 20.53 -12.06 44.64
N PRO A 22 20.82 -11.68 45.90
CA PRO A 22 19.83 -11.15 46.81
C PRO A 22 19.39 -9.71 46.49
N SER A 23 18.08 -9.52 46.65
CA SER A 23 17.30 -8.29 46.70
C SER A 23 18.04 -7.04 47.20
N ARG A 24 18.14 -6.03 46.32
CA ARG A 24 18.12 -4.62 46.72
C ARG A 24 16.80 -4.01 46.23
N LEU A 25 15.85 -3.90 47.15
CA LEU A 25 14.67 -3.07 47.04
C LEU A 25 15.11 -1.60 46.96
N LEU A 26 15.39 -1.13 45.75
CA LEU A 26 15.33 0.28 45.42
C LEU A 26 13.85 0.60 45.27
N CYS A 27 13.37 1.56 46.07
CA CYS A 27 12.04 2.13 45.96
C CYS A 27 11.79 2.49 44.49
N ALA A 28 10.98 1.69 43.80
CA ALA A 28 10.46 2.05 42.50
C ALA A 28 9.60 3.29 42.72
N GLU A 29 10.12 4.46 42.37
CA GLU A 29 9.26 5.60 42.10
C GLU A 29 8.20 5.10 41.12
N THR A 30 6.94 5.15 41.56
CA THR A 30 5.79 4.95 40.68
C THR A 30 5.89 6.03 39.63
N VAL A 31 6.56 5.70 38.51
CA VAL A 31 6.54 6.53 37.31
C VAL A 31 5.10 6.50 36.85
N THR A 32 4.33 7.48 37.31
CA THR A 32 3.02 7.79 36.77
C THR A 32 3.21 7.86 35.26
N PRO A 33 2.56 6.99 34.46
CA PRO A 33 2.66 7.07 33.01
C PRO A 33 2.15 8.45 32.62
N SER A 34 3.09 9.36 32.33
CA SER A 34 2.79 10.65 31.72
C SER A 34 1.95 10.32 30.51
N ALA A 35 0.70 10.81 30.50
CA ALA A 35 -0.22 10.63 29.39
C ALA A 35 0.46 11.25 28.17
N SER A 36 1.14 10.39 27.40
CA SER A 36 1.83 10.81 26.19
C SER A 36 0.78 11.43 25.30
N ALA A 37 1.02 12.68 24.89
CA ALA A 37 0.15 13.35 23.94
C ALA A 37 -0.12 12.39 22.77
N PRO A 38 -1.38 12.25 22.32
CA PRO A 38 -1.71 11.30 21.25
C PRO A 38 -0.78 11.56 20.07
N ARG A 39 0.00 10.54 19.69
CA ARG A 39 0.91 10.65 18.56
C ARG A 39 0.07 10.98 17.33
N LYS A 40 0.34 12.11 16.70
CA LYS A 40 -0.32 12.51 15.44
C LYS A 40 -0.08 11.40 14.41
N SER A 41 -1.17 10.83 13.88
CA SER A 41 -1.12 9.78 12.86
C SER A 41 -0.83 10.39 11.49
N LEU A 42 -0.01 9.72 10.70
CA LEU A 42 0.10 10.03 9.28
C LEU A 42 -1.18 9.60 8.56
N THR A 43 -1.65 10.46 7.67
CA THR A 43 -2.70 10.10 6.71
C THR A 43 -2.08 9.97 5.34
N LEU A 44 -2.46 8.94 4.57
CA LEU A 44 -1.98 8.74 3.21
C LEU A 44 -3.10 9.04 2.22
N SER A 45 -2.73 9.67 1.11
CA SER A 45 -3.64 9.83 -0.01
C SER A 45 -2.93 9.53 -1.33
N LEU A 46 -3.67 9.01 -2.31
CA LEU A 46 -3.20 8.81 -3.68
C LEU A 46 -3.86 9.84 -4.59
N PHE A 47 -3.05 10.76 -5.12
CA PHE A 47 -3.47 11.66 -6.17
C PHE A 47 -3.31 10.98 -7.52
N VAL A 48 -4.41 10.84 -8.24
CA VAL A 48 -4.46 10.24 -9.57
C VAL A 48 -4.82 11.32 -10.58
N THR A 49 -3.94 11.55 -11.55
CA THR A 49 -4.17 12.47 -12.66
C THR A 49 -4.28 11.68 -13.95
N TRP A 50 -5.44 11.76 -14.59
CA TRP A 50 -5.65 11.23 -15.93
C TRP A 50 -5.58 12.36 -16.95
N THR A 51 -4.81 12.16 -18.01
CA THR A 51 -4.85 13.00 -19.22
C THR A 51 -5.47 12.19 -20.34
N THR A 52 -6.50 12.74 -20.99
CA THR A 52 -7.17 12.08 -22.10
C THR A 52 -6.45 12.34 -23.44
N LEU A 53 -6.79 11.58 -24.48
CA LEU A 53 -6.26 11.78 -25.84
C LEU A 53 -6.54 13.19 -26.38
N GLY A 54 -7.66 13.79 -25.97
CA GLY A 54 -8.00 15.19 -26.27
C GLY A 54 -7.28 16.23 -25.41
N GLY A 55 -6.32 15.83 -24.57
CA GLY A 55 -5.54 16.72 -23.70
C GLY A 55 -6.26 17.19 -22.43
N LYS A 56 -7.48 16.73 -22.16
CA LYS A 56 -8.21 17.08 -20.94
C LYS A 56 -7.60 16.37 -19.74
N THR A 57 -7.51 17.06 -18.60
CA THR A 57 -7.02 16.47 -17.36
C THR A 57 -8.16 16.29 -16.35
N ARG A 58 -8.13 15.18 -15.62
CA ARG A 58 -8.99 14.93 -14.46
C ARG A 58 -8.11 14.49 -13.30
N HIS A 59 -8.33 15.10 -12.14
CA HIS A 59 -7.61 14.80 -10.91
C HIS A 59 -8.57 14.19 -9.90
N ASN A 60 -8.11 13.18 -9.18
CA ASN A 60 -8.80 12.64 -8.01
C ASN A 60 -7.79 12.52 -6.87
N ASN A 61 -8.24 12.85 -5.66
CA ASN A 61 -7.49 12.63 -4.44
C ASN A 61 -8.18 11.52 -3.63
N LEU A 62 -7.47 10.45 -3.36
CA LEU A 62 -8.02 9.25 -2.72
C LEU A 62 -7.37 9.05 -1.37
N THR A 63 -8.08 9.39 -0.30
CA THR A 63 -7.67 9.02 1.05
C THR A 63 -7.58 7.51 1.15
N LEU A 64 -6.47 7.02 1.69
CA LEU A 64 -6.13 5.61 1.75
C LEU A 64 -6.33 5.09 3.17
N ARG A 65 -7.09 4.00 3.29
CA ARG A 65 -7.13 3.19 4.51
C ARG A 65 -6.25 1.97 4.38
N ARG A 66 -5.59 1.62 5.49
CA ARG A 66 -4.77 0.42 5.58
C ARG A 66 -5.65 -0.83 5.64
N VAL A 67 -5.22 -1.88 4.96
CA VAL A 67 -5.77 -3.24 5.05
C VAL A 67 -4.62 -4.21 5.28
N ALA A 68 -4.86 -5.31 5.99
CA ALA A 68 -3.83 -6.31 6.24
C ALA A 68 -3.56 -7.17 5.01
N ALA A 69 -4.59 -7.45 4.20
CA ALA A 69 -4.53 -8.28 3.01
C ALA A 69 -5.73 -8.03 2.09
N VAL A 70 -5.70 -8.63 0.89
CA VAL A 70 -6.83 -8.63 -0.06
C VAL A 70 -8.12 -9.18 0.59
N ASP A 71 -8.01 -10.12 1.52
CA ASP A 71 -9.15 -10.73 2.20
C ASP A 71 -9.95 -9.75 3.07
N GLU A 72 -9.32 -8.66 3.52
CA GLU A 72 -9.96 -7.60 4.31
C GLU A 72 -10.62 -6.51 3.45
N LEU A 73 -10.53 -6.61 2.13
CA LEU A 73 -11.36 -5.81 1.24
C LEU A 73 -12.83 -6.17 1.47
N GLN A 74 -13.73 -5.22 1.20
CA GLN A 74 -15.17 -5.40 1.36
C GLN A 74 -15.89 -5.18 0.03
N GLY A 75 -17.09 -5.74 -0.06
CA GLY A 75 -17.98 -5.55 -1.20
C GLY A 75 -17.35 -5.93 -2.54
N LEU A 76 -17.62 -5.10 -3.54
CA LEU A 76 -17.24 -5.36 -4.93
C LEU A 76 -15.72 -5.41 -5.15
N ALA A 77 -14.93 -4.64 -4.38
CA ALA A 77 -13.47 -4.63 -4.51
C ALA A 77 -12.86 -6.01 -4.23
N LYS A 78 -13.34 -6.69 -3.19
CA LYS A 78 -12.91 -8.05 -2.86
C LYS A 78 -13.28 -9.03 -3.97
N ASP A 79 -14.54 -9.01 -4.39
CA ASP A 79 -15.03 -9.91 -5.44
C ASP A 79 -14.26 -9.76 -6.75
N LEU A 80 -13.94 -8.52 -7.13
CA LEU A 80 -13.13 -8.22 -8.30
C LEU A 80 -11.70 -8.75 -8.15
N MET A 81 -11.04 -8.52 -7.01
CA MET A 81 -9.68 -9.00 -6.76
C MET A 81 -9.61 -10.53 -6.79
N THR A 82 -10.52 -11.22 -6.12
CA THR A 82 -10.55 -12.69 -6.10
C THR A 82 -10.86 -13.28 -7.48
N ARG A 83 -11.66 -12.61 -8.31
CA ARG A 83 -11.94 -13.05 -9.68
C ARG A 83 -10.78 -12.79 -10.65
N ALA A 84 -10.14 -11.63 -10.54
CA ALA A 84 -8.99 -11.27 -11.37
C ALA A 84 -7.76 -12.13 -11.03
N PHE A 85 -7.60 -12.45 -9.74
CA PHE A 85 -6.49 -13.21 -9.22
C PHE A 85 -6.97 -14.35 -8.31
N PRO A 86 -7.34 -15.51 -8.89
CA PRO A 86 -7.51 -16.75 -8.13
C PRO A 86 -6.28 -17.06 -7.26
N ASP A 87 -6.46 -17.87 -6.22
CA ASP A 87 -5.43 -18.17 -5.20
C ASP A 87 -4.05 -18.57 -5.77
N THR A 88 -4.03 -19.15 -6.96
CA THR A 88 -2.80 -19.62 -7.64
C THR A 88 -2.11 -18.56 -8.50
N THR A 89 -2.77 -17.45 -8.81
CA THR A 89 -2.25 -16.39 -9.69
C THR A 89 -2.12 -15.03 -8.99
N MET A 90 -2.43 -14.98 -7.68
CA MET A 90 -2.28 -13.78 -6.87
C MET A 90 -0.82 -13.30 -6.87
N PRO A 91 -0.54 -12.04 -7.23
CA PRO A 91 0.80 -11.48 -7.18
C PRO A 91 1.42 -11.60 -5.79
N ALA A 92 2.71 -11.90 -5.71
CA ALA A 92 3.39 -12.17 -4.43
C ALA A 92 3.23 -11.04 -3.40
N HIS A 93 3.23 -9.78 -3.86
CA HIS A 93 3.02 -8.59 -3.04
C HIS A 93 1.57 -8.41 -2.54
N LEU A 94 0.63 -9.28 -2.93
CA LEU A 94 -0.78 -9.28 -2.54
C LEU A 94 -1.19 -10.49 -1.71
N THR A 95 -0.43 -11.58 -1.83
CA THR A 95 -0.62 -12.81 -1.02
C THR A 95 -0.28 -12.58 0.44
N THR A 96 -0.58 -13.50 1.35
CA THR A 96 -0.07 -13.48 2.75
C THR A 96 1.33 -14.08 2.91
N SER A 97 2.06 -14.27 1.81
CA SER A 97 3.39 -14.88 1.80
C SER A 97 4.47 -13.99 2.46
N ALA A 98 5.67 -14.53 2.66
CA ALA A 98 6.80 -13.75 3.21
C ALA A 98 7.11 -12.50 2.38
N ALA A 99 6.90 -12.53 1.07
CA ALA A 99 7.08 -11.37 0.18
C ALA A 99 6.05 -10.25 0.44
N CYS A 100 4.88 -10.55 1.00
CA CYS A 100 3.92 -9.54 1.40
C CYS A 100 4.31 -8.82 2.70
N ARG A 101 5.13 -9.46 3.55
CA ARG A 101 5.63 -8.82 4.77
C ARG A 101 6.55 -7.63 4.49
N THR A 102 7.02 -7.44 3.26
CA THR A 102 7.79 -6.26 2.87
C THR A 102 6.92 -5.10 2.40
N TYR A 103 5.59 -5.27 2.34
CA TYR A 103 4.65 -4.25 1.93
C TYR A 103 3.60 -3.92 3.01
N TYR A 104 3.11 -2.69 2.96
CA TYR A 104 1.85 -2.26 3.55
C TYR A 104 0.80 -2.16 2.45
N HIS A 105 -0.42 -2.63 2.72
CA HIS A 105 -1.53 -2.58 1.77
C HIS A 105 -2.52 -1.50 2.14
N TYR A 106 -3.00 -0.81 1.11
CA TYR A 106 -3.95 0.26 1.22
C TYR A 106 -4.99 0.15 0.13
N THR A 107 -6.20 0.60 0.46
CA THR A 107 -7.29 0.78 -0.49
C THR A 107 -7.90 2.15 -0.26
N PRO A 108 -8.44 2.83 -1.29
CA PRO A 108 -9.17 4.07 -1.08
C PRO A 108 -10.36 3.88 -0.13
N ASP A 109 -10.68 4.93 0.62
CA ASP A 109 -11.95 4.98 1.37
C ASP A 109 -13.17 5.07 0.43
N GLN A 110 -12.97 5.65 -0.75
CA GLN A 110 -14.00 5.73 -1.79
C GLN A 110 -13.90 4.50 -2.69
N GLU A 111 -14.95 3.68 -2.70
CA GLU A 111 -14.93 2.38 -3.36
C GLU A 111 -14.75 2.50 -4.89
N CYS A 112 -15.20 3.57 -5.54
CA CYS A 112 -15.21 3.64 -7.01
C CYS A 112 -14.62 4.92 -7.60
N LEU A 113 -13.85 4.75 -8.67
CA LEU A 113 -13.34 5.82 -9.51
C LEU A 113 -14.01 5.78 -10.88
N SER A 114 -14.64 6.87 -11.31
CA SER A 114 -15.06 7.02 -12.71
C SER A 114 -13.85 7.42 -13.56
N LEU A 115 -13.44 6.57 -14.50
CA LEU A 115 -12.40 6.94 -15.45
C LEU A 115 -12.99 7.61 -16.71
N PRO A 116 -12.24 8.55 -17.32
CA PRO A 116 -12.50 8.95 -18.70
C PRO A 116 -12.41 7.74 -19.66
N SER A 117 -13.17 7.75 -20.75
CA SER A 117 -13.17 6.66 -21.74
C SER A 117 -11.92 6.63 -22.63
N ASP A 118 -11.15 7.71 -22.66
CA ASP A 118 -10.04 7.96 -23.59
C ASP A 118 -8.75 8.36 -22.86
N VAL A 119 -8.44 7.70 -21.73
CA VAL A 119 -7.22 7.97 -20.96
C VAL A 119 -5.97 7.65 -21.78
N ALA A 120 -5.16 8.67 -22.03
CA ALA A 120 -3.87 8.55 -22.71
C ALA A 120 -2.72 8.35 -21.71
N ARG A 121 -2.86 8.92 -20.51
CA ARG A 121 -1.79 8.99 -19.51
C ARG A 121 -2.38 8.99 -18.10
N THR A 122 -1.77 8.24 -17.20
CA THR A 122 -2.11 8.24 -15.77
C THR A 122 -0.86 8.59 -14.97
N ASN A 123 -0.91 9.66 -14.17
CA ASN A 123 0.14 10.03 -13.23
C ASN A 123 -0.36 9.80 -11.80
N LEU A 124 0.48 9.18 -10.99
CA LEU A 124 0.19 8.85 -9.60
C LEU A 124 1.14 9.63 -8.69
N LYS A 125 0.59 10.25 -7.66
CA LYS A 125 1.36 10.87 -6.58
C LYS A 125 0.91 10.31 -5.24
N LEU A 126 1.82 9.72 -4.49
CA LEU A 126 1.58 9.35 -3.10
C LEU A 126 1.84 10.58 -2.23
N VAL A 127 0.82 10.98 -1.47
CA VAL A 127 0.86 12.14 -0.58
C VAL A 127 0.73 11.67 0.86
N VAL A 128 1.57 12.21 1.72
CA VAL A 128 1.52 12.03 3.17
C VAL A 128 1.05 13.34 3.79
N SER A 129 0.01 13.28 4.61
CA SER A 129 -0.46 14.42 5.40
C SER A 129 -0.03 14.25 6.86
N TYR A 130 0.66 15.25 7.40
CA TYR A 130 1.13 15.29 8.79
C TYR A 130 1.04 16.70 9.35
N ASP A 131 0.38 16.84 10.49
CA ASP A 131 0.24 18.11 11.21
C ASP A 131 -0.26 19.30 10.36
N GLY A 132 -1.24 19.03 9.49
CA GLY A 132 -1.81 20.03 8.57
C GLY A 132 -1.00 20.29 7.30
N TRP A 133 0.20 19.71 7.18
CA TRP A 133 1.02 19.76 5.97
C TRP A 133 0.80 18.55 5.08
N GLU A 134 0.97 18.74 3.77
CA GLU A 134 0.90 17.67 2.77
C GLU A 134 2.22 17.59 2.00
N PHE A 135 2.75 16.39 1.88
CA PHE A 135 4.02 16.13 1.21
C PHE A 135 3.84 15.08 0.13
N VAL A 136 4.24 15.39 -1.10
CA VAL A 136 4.35 14.38 -2.17
C VAL A 136 5.60 13.57 -1.88
N VAL A 137 5.47 12.28 -1.60
CA VAL A 137 6.63 11.43 -1.25
C VAL A 137 7.04 10.49 -2.36
N TYR A 138 6.17 10.28 -3.34
CA TYR A 138 6.46 9.48 -4.52
C TYR A 138 5.60 9.95 -5.70
N GLU A 139 6.20 10.03 -6.89
CA GLU A 139 5.50 10.32 -8.14
C GLU A 139 5.86 9.26 -9.18
N ARG A 140 4.85 8.77 -9.90
CA ARG A 140 5.02 7.78 -10.96
C ARG A 140 4.03 7.99 -12.08
N LEU A 141 4.58 8.09 -13.28
CA LEU A 141 3.83 7.94 -14.51
C LEU A 141 3.54 6.46 -14.77
N LEU A 142 2.26 6.06 -14.81
CA LEU A 142 1.89 4.74 -15.29
C LEU A 142 2.03 4.70 -16.80
N ARG A 143 2.80 3.72 -17.28
CA ARG A 143 2.98 3.45 -18.70
C ARG A 143 1.77 2.67 -19.21
N THR A 144 1.21 3.09 -20.33
CA THR A 144 0.16 2.37 -21.05
C THR A 144 0.73 1.42 -22.10
N ASP A 145 2.02 1.57 -22.48
CA ASP A 145 2.69 0.72 -23.47
C ASP A 145 3.43 -0.45 -22.79
N PRO A 146 3.01 -1.71 -23.02
CA PRO A 146 3.68 -2.90 -22.50
C PRO A 146 5.04 -3.19 -23.17
N ALA A 147 5.36 -2.58 -24.31
CA ALA A 147 6.60 -2.83 -25.05
C ALA A 147 7.82 -2.08 -24.50
N GLN A 148 7.61 -1.07 -23.65
CA GLN A 148 8.70 -0.32 -23.05
C GLN A 148 9.27 -1.12 -21.86
N PRO A 149 10.58 -1.46 -21.85
CA PRO A 149 11.17 -2.23 -20.76
C PRO A 149 10.89 -1.51 -19.44
N ALA A 150 10.27 -2.22 -18.50
CA ALA A 150 10.09 -1.72 -17.15
C ALA A 150 11.47 -1.28 -16.65
N ASP A 151 11.60 -0.02 -16.21
CA ASP A 151 12.83 0.36 -15.53
C ASP A 151 13.03 -0.64 -14.40
N ALA A 152 14.14 -1.38 -14.45
CA ALA A 152 14.46 -2.45 -13.51
C ALA A 152 14.73 -1.94 -12.07
N ALA A 153 14.47 -0.65 -11.81
CA ALA A 153 14.51 -0.05 -10.51
C ALA A 153 13.33 -0.55 -9.66
N GLU A 154 13.66 -1.03 -8.46
CA GLU A 154 12.71 -1.56 -7.50
C GLU A 154 11.70 -0.47 -7.10
N THR A 155 10.47 -0.52 -7.65
CA THR A 155 9.49 0.54 -7.42
C THR A 155 8.89 0.44 -6.02
N PRO A 156 8.97 1.50 -5.17
CA PRO A 156 8.45 1.45 -3.80
C PRO A 156 6.92 1.43 -3.72
N LEU A 157 6.24 1.83 -4.80
CA LEU A 157 4.80 1.83 -4.94
C LEU A 157 4.36 0.89 -6.06
N LEU A 158 3.56 -0.11 -5.71
CA LEU A 158 2.84 -0.98 -6.62
C LEU A 158 1.36 -0.64 -6.54
N VAL A 159 0.73 -0.44 -7.71
CA VAL A 159 -0.71 -0.17 -7.79
C VAL A 159 -1.34 -1.21 -8.71
N THR A 160 -2.23 -2.00 -8.16
CA THR A 160 -3.08 -2.94 -8.89
C THR A 160 -4.41 -2.27 -9.13
N MET A 161 -4.74 -1.94 -10.37
CA MET A 161 -6.07 -1.44 -10.73
C MET A 161 -6.88 -2.55 -11.37
N ILE A 162 -8.10 -2.75 -10.87
CA ILE A 162 -9.10 -3.55 -11.59
C ILE A 162 -10.09 -2.59 -12.22
N GLU A 163 -10.19 -2.65 -13.54
CA GLU A 163 -11.11 -1.87 -14.34
C GLU A 163 -12.28 -2.75 -14.77
N PHE A 164 -13.50 -2.24 -14.61
CA PHE A 164 -14.69 -2.90 -15.10
C PHE A 164 -15.46 -1.97 -16.04
N GLU A 165 -15.65 -2.44 -17.27
CA GLU A 165 -16.53 -1.80 -18.23
C GLU A 165 -17.96 -2.34 -18.02
N SER A 166 -18.82 -1.52 -17.42
CA SER A 166 -20.23 -1.86 -17.32
C SER A 166 -20.90 -1.63 -18.66
N THR A 167 -21.26 -2.70 -19.39
CA THR A 167 -22.18 -2.58 -20.53
C THR A 167 -23.54 -2.16 -19.97
N ALA A 168 -23.81 -0.86 -19.98
CA ALA A 168 -25.12 -0.34 -19.62
C ALA A 168 -26.13 -0.90 -20.63
N MET A 169 -26.91 -1.91 -20.24
CA MET A 169 -28.15 -2.19 -20.94
C MET A 169 -29.01 -0.93 -20.86
N VAL A 170 -29.49 -0.48 -22.02
CA VAL A 170 -30.41 0.65 -22.13
C VAL A 170 -31.68 0.29 -21.35
N ILE A 171 -31.83 0.80 -20.12
CA ILE A 171 -33.12 0.80 -19.43
C ILE A 171 -33.97 1.90 -20.09
N GLY A 172 -34.55 1.57 -21.24
CA GLY A 172 -35.49 2.43 -21.97
C GLY A 172 -34.93 3.80 -22.41
N HIS A 173 -35.87 4.70 -22.72
CA HIS A 173 -35.78 6.00 -23.41
C HIS A 173 -34.91 7.08 -22.73
N LEU A 174 -34.09 6.72 -21.73
CA LEU A 174 -33.31 7.65 -20.90
C LEU A 174 -31.83 7.82 -21.34
N GLY A 175 -31.34 7.02 -22.29
CA GLY A 175 -30.04 7.28 -22.95
C GLY A 175 -28.82 7.31 -22.02
N ILE A 176 -28.76 6.43 -21.01
CA ILE A 176 -27.68 6.42 -20.01
C ILE A 176 -26.45 5.65 -20.53
N ARG A 177 -25.26 6.20 -20.23
CA ARG A 177 -23.97 5.88 -20.82
C ARG A 177 -23.10 5.06 -19.87
N VAL A 178 -22.32 4.13 -20.43
CA VAL A 178 -21.31 3.30 -19.75
C VAL A 178 -20.30 4.17 -18.99
N GLN A 179 -20.04 3.84 -17.72
CA GLN A 179 -18.92 4.38 -16.94
C GLN A 179 -17.96 3.24 -16.60
N LEU A 180 -16.68 3.41 -16.97
CA LEU A 180 -15.59 2.54 -16.51
C LEU A 180 -15.33 2.86 -15.04
N VAL A 181 -15.37 1.84 -14.19
CA VAL A 181 -15.06 1.97 -12.76
C VAL A 181 -13.75 1.26 -12.46
N SER A 182 -12.84 1.91 -11.73
CA SER A 182 -11.65 1.27 -11.18
C SER A 182 -11.64 1.16 -9.66
N TYR A 183 -11.05 0.06 -9.20
CA TYR A 183 -10.74 -0.25 -7.81
C TYR A 183 -9.22 -0.42 -7.67
N PRO A 184 -8.49 0.59 -7.17
CA PRO A 184 -7.06 0.45 -6.95
C PRO A 184 -6.78 -0.20 -5.60
N MET A 185 -5.83 -1.14 -5.61
CA MET A 185 -5.15 -1.63 -4.42
C MET A 185 -3.70 -1.18 -4.48
N ILE A 186 -3.22 -0.58 -3.39
CA ILE A 186 -1.92 0.06 -3.32
C ILE A 186 -1.05 -0.73 -2.35
N SER A 187 0.07 -1.27 -2.83
CA SER A 187 1.11 -1.87 -2.01
C SER A 187 2.33 -0.96 -1.94
N ILE A 188 2.68 -0.51 -0.74
CA ILE A 188 3.82 0.37 -0.48
C ILE A 188 4.88 -0.41 0.26
N ARG A 189 6.14 -0.35 -0.19
CA ARG A 189 7.24 -0.98 0.54
C ARG A 189 7.35 -0.40 1.95
N ARG A 190 7.53 -1.28 2.95
CA ARG A 190 7.60 -0.90 4.37
C ARG A 190 8.80 -0.04 4.67
N ASP A 191 9.99 -0.45 4.23
CA ASP A 191 11.24 0.28 4.46
C ASP A 191 11.18 1.71 3.91
N PHE A 192 10.60 1.89 2.72
CA PHE A 192 10.35 3.21 2.16
C PHE A 192 9.39 4.05 3.02
N LEU A 193 8.24 3.50 3.42
CA LEU A 193 7.25 4.26 4.17
C LEU A 193 7.70 4.54 5.61
N ASP A 194 8.41 3.59 6.23
CA ASP A 194 8.96 3.73 7.58
C ASP A 194 10.06 4.80 7.60
N ASP A 195 10.91 4.90 6.57
CA ASP A 195 11.88 6.00 6.42
C ASP A 195 11.18 7.36 6.28
N VAL A 196 10.13 7.42 5.45
CA VAL A 196 9.32 8.63 5.28
C VAL A 196 8.66 9.05 6.60
N ASP A 197 8.05 8.12 7.34
CA ASP A 197 7.45 8.40 8.65
C ASP A 197 8.51 8.90 9.65
N PHE A 198 9.66 8.24 9.69
CA PHE A 198 10.77 8.63 10.56
C PHE A 198 11.25 10.06 10.26
N ARG A 199 11.49 10.38 8.99
CA ARG A 199 12.00 11.69 8.56
C ARG A 199 11.00 12.82 8.84
N ILE A 200 9.73 12.63 8.48
CA ILE A 200 8.67 13.63 8.71
C ILE A 200 8.49 13.92 10.21
N ARG A 201 8.60 12.89 11.07
CA ARG A 201 8.47 13.07 12.52
C ARG A 201 9.69 13.71 13.16
N THR A 202 10.87 13.47 12.60
CA THR A 202 12.13 13.97 13.16
C THR A 202 12.34 15.43 12.81
N ASP A 203 12.06 15.82 11.56
CA ASP A 203 12.26 17.17 11.07
C ASP A 203 11.27 17.51 9.94
N PRO A 204 10.03 17.91 10.29
CA PRO A 204 8.99 18.20 9.30
C PRO A 204 9.32 19.45 8.46
N ASP A 205 10.02 20.43 9.03
CA ASP A 205 10.30 21.71 8.38
C ASP A 205 11.32 21.56 7.23
N THR A 206 12.23 20.58 7.31
CA THR A 206 13.20 20.31 6.23
C THR A 206 12.72 19.23 5.25
N PHE A 207 11.63 18.53 5.56
CA PHE A 207 11.08 17.52 4.67
C PHE A 207 10.31 18.18 3.51
N THR A 208 10.99 18.36 2.36
CA THR A 208 10.39 19.02 1.20
C THR A 208 9.56 18.11 0.30
N GLY A 209 9.57 16.80 0.53
CA GLY A 209 8.99 15.82 -0.41
C GLY A 209 9.60 15.93 -1.81
N ILE A 210 8.86 15.46 -2.83
CA ILE A 210 9.12 15.70 -4.25
C ILE A 210 8.38 16.99 -4.61
N LEU A 211 9.07 18.12 -4.55
CA LEU A 211 8.57 19.36 -5.15
C LEU A 211 8.63 19.20 -6.66
N SER A 212 7.47 18.94 -7.29
CA SER A 212 7.29 18.91 -8.75
C SER A 212 6.80 20.26 -9.26
#